data_AF-A0A927VFW0-F1
#
_entry.id   AF-A0A927VFW0-F1
#
_cell.length_a   1.000
_cell.length_b   1.000
_cell.length_c   1.000
_cell.angle_alpha   90.00
_cell.angle_beta   90.00
_cell.angle_gamma   90.00
#
_symmetry.space_group_name_H-M   'P 1'
#
loop_
_entity.id
_entity.type
_entity.pdbx_description
1 polymer ?
#
loop_
_entity_poly.entity_id
_entity_poly.type
_entity_poly.pdbx_seq_one_letter_code
_entity_poly.pdbx_strand_id
1 'polypeptide(L)' 'MEKKLVEMLHLELEPVGIFFGNTTAECELEADPAKRNCVIPFVMAAAKGKITSMDEAGCTCPGGAVGACFGDGFTRL' A
#
# COMPACT_ATOMS: atom_id res chain seq x y z
N MET A 1 -18.63 5.45 -5.86
CA MET A 1 -17.59 5.31 -6.90
C MET A 1 -18.30 4.90 -8.17
N GLU A 2 -18.34 5.75 -9.19
CA GLU A 2 -19.06 5.44 -10.43
C GLU A 2 -18.44 4.18 -11.07
N LYS A 3 -19.27 3.20 -11.47
CA LYS A 3 -18.88 1.91 -12.06
C LYS A 3 -17.98 2.00 -13.33
N LYS A 4 -17.64 3.21 -13.76
CA LYS A 4 -16.85 3.53 -14.95
C LYS A 4 -15.49 2.81 -14.99
N LEU A 5 -14.74 2.77 -13.89
CA LEU A 5 -13.36 2.23 -13.91
C LEU A 5 -13.32 0.71 -14.11
N VAL A 6 -14.15 -0.03 -13.38
CA VAL A 6 -14.26 -1.50 -13.49
C VAL A 6 -14.75 -1.89 -14.89
N GLU A 7 -15.76 -1.20 -15.40
CA GLU A 7 -16.34 -1.44 -16.73
C GLU A 7 -15.36 -1.08 -17.85
N MET A 8 -14.68 0.07 -17.77
CA MET A 8 -13.71 0.53 -18.79
C MET A 8 -12.48 -0.37 -18.90
N LEU A 9 -12.02 -0.92 -17.77
CA LEU A 9 -10.83 -1.76 -17.72
C LEU A 9 -11.15 -3.26 -17.76
N HIS A 10 -12.44 -3.62 -17.88
CA HIS A 10 -12.92 -5.01 -17.88
C HIS A 10 -12.41 -5.83 -16.68
N LEU A 11 -12.40 -5.21 -15.49
CA LEU A 11 -11.88 -5.86 -14.29
C LEU A 11 -12.93 -6.81 -13.70
N GLU A 12 -12.49 -7.99 -13.27
CA GLU A 12 -13.34 -8.94 -12.54
C GLU A 12 -13.52 -8.55 -11.07
N LEU A 13 -12.57 -7.78 -10.52
CA LEU A 13 -12.52 -7.38 -9.12
C LEU A 13 -12.52 -5.85 -8.98
N GLU A 14 -12.98 -5.37 -7.83
CA GLU A 14 -12.93 -3.96 -7.50
C GLU A 14 -11.47 -3.50 -7.32
N PRO A 15 -11.02 -2.45 -8.04
CA PRO A 15 -9.63 -2.04 -8.03
C PRO A 15 -9.25 -1.36 -6.71
N VAL A 16 -8.03 -1.64 -6.25
CA VAL A 16 -7.37 -0.84 -5.22
C VAL A 16 -6.47 0.18 -5.90
N GLY A 17 -6.73 1.47 -5.66
CA GLY A 17 -5.88 2.56 -6.15
C GLY A 17 -4.61 2.67 -5.31
N ILE A 18 -3.44 2.58 -5.95
CA ILE A 18 -2.15 2.83 -5.31
C ILE A 18 -1.61 4.15 -5.84
N PHE A 19 -1.32 5.09 -4.93
CA PHE A 19 -0.81 6.41 -5.25
C PHE A 19 0.59 6.57 -4.66
N PHE A 20 1.55 6.95 -5.50
CA PHE A 20 2.88 7.32 -5.05
C PHE A 20 2.94 8.85 -4.90
N GLY A 21 3.43 9.31 -3.76
CA GLY A 21 3.57 10.72 -3.48
C GLY A 21 4.48 10.96 -2.28
N ASN A 22 4.92 12.20 -2.14
CA ASN A 22 5.77 12.64 -1.03
C ASN A 22 4.97 13.39 0.04
N THR A 23 3.65 13.19 0.07
CA THR A 23 2.72 13.87 0.97
C THR A 23 1.99 12.83 1.79
N THR A 24 1.91 13.06 3.10
CA THR A 24 1.09 12.25 4.00
C THR A 24 -0.37 12.35 3.60
N ALA A 25 -1.09 11.23 3.67
CA ALA A 25 -2.52 11.16 3.45
C ALA A 25 -3.23 10.96 4.80
N GLU A 26 -4.44 11.49 4.94
CA GLU A 26 -5.31 11.17 6.08
C GLU A 26 -5.79 9.71 5.93
N CYS A 27 -5.32 8.83 6.81
CA CYS A 27 -5.47 7.38 6.67
C CYS A 27 -6.07 6.73 7.92
N GLU A 28 -6.77 5.62 7.74
CA GLU A 28 -7.30 4.79 8.83
C GLU A 28 -6.26 3.79 9.36
N LEU A 29 -5.25 3.47 8.54
CA LEU A 29 -4.17 2.57 8.90
C LEU A 29 -2.85 3.12 8.32
N GLU A 30 -1.91 3.36 9.22
CA GLU A 30 -0.57 3.86 8.89
C GLU A 30 0.51 2.92 9.44
N ALA A 31 1.61 2.81 8.71
CA ALA A 31 2.74 1.99 9.10
C ALA A 31 3.50 2.60 10.28
N ASP A 32 3.74 1.79 11.31
CA ASP A 32 4.48 2.19 12.50
C ASP A 32 5.92 1.66 12.40
N PRO A 33 6.96 2.52 12.30
CA PRO A 33 8.35 2.09 12.14
C PRO A 33 8.88 1.26 13.33
N ALA A 34 8.23 1.30 14.50
CA ALA A 34 8.57 0.46 15.64
C ALA A 34 8.05 -0.98 15.51
N LYS A 35 7.23 -1.28 14.49
CA LYS A 35 6.62 -2.60 14.25
C LYS A 35 7.16 -3.21 12.97
N ARG A 36 7.13 -4.55 12.92
CA ARG A 36 7.42 -5.27 11.67
C ARG A 36 6.22 -5.16 10.71
N ASN A 37 6.23 -4.18 9.81
CA ASN A 37 5.16 -4.04 8.81
C ASN A 37 5.55 -4.66 7.48
N CYS A 38 4.60 -5.40 6.90
CA CYS A 38 4.64 -5.81 5.50
C CYS A 38 3.59 -4.99 4.73
N VAL A 39 3.77 -4.83 3.42
CA VAL A 39 2.81 -4.15 2.56
C VAL A 39 1.49 -4.93 2.41
N ILE A 40 1.52 -6.26 2.53
CA ILE A 40 0.34 -7.12 2.31
C ILE A 40 -0.84 -6.78 3.24
N PRO A 41 -0.69 -6.67 4.58
CA PRO A 41 -1.78 -6.24 5.46
C PRO A 41 -2.44 -4.92 5.06
N PHE A 42 -1.67 -3.96 4.52
CA PHE A 42 -2.17 -2.65 4.09
C PHE A 42 -3.01 -2.79 2.82
N VAL A 43 -2.51 -3.53 1.82
CA VAL A 43 -3.27 -3.85 0.60
C VAL A 43 -4.56 -4.60 0.92
N MET A 44 -4.53 -5.55 1.86
CA MET A 44 -5.72 -6.29 2.29
C MET A 44 -6.75 -5.41 3.02
N ALA A 45 -6.31 -4.40 3.76
CA ALA A 45 -7.19 -3.41 4.36
C ALA A 45 -7.77 -2.46 3.29
N ALA A 46 -6.97 -2.04 2.32
CA ALA A 46 -7.41 -1.22 1.19
C ALA A 46 -8.44 -1.94 0.32
N ALA A 47 -8.27 -3.24 0.08
CA ALA A 47 -9.26 -4.09 -0.60
C ALA A 47 -10.61 -4.19 0.14
N LYS A 48 -10.64 -3.83 1.44
CA LYS A 48 -11.86 -3.73 2.26
C LYS A 48 -12.41 -2.30 2.36
N GLY A 49 -11.91 -1.40 1.51
CA GLY A 49 -12.37 -0.01 1.42
C GLY A 49 -11.69 0.96 2.39
N LYS A 50 -10.61 0.54 3.08
CA LYS A 50 -9.88 1.44 3.99
C LYS A 50 -8.86 2.29 3.26
N ILE A 51 -8.64 3.51 3.73
CA ILE A 51 -7.50 4.33 3.27
C ILE A 51 -6.28 3.97 4.13
N THR A 52 -5.21 3.52 3.48
CA THR A 52 -3.99 3.07 4.17
C THR A 52 -2.75 3.76 3.61
N SER A 53 -1.80 4.12 4.47
CA SER A 53 -0.50 4.67 4.08
C SER A 53 0.66 3.75 4.46
N MET A 54 1.68 3.73 3.60
CA MET A 54 2.96 3.08 3.84
C MET A 54 4.04 4.02 3.35
N ASP A 55 5.01 4.32 4.21
CA ASP A 55 6.22 5.04 3.85
C ASP A 55 7.46 4.12 3.94
N GLU A 56 8.61 4.65 3.53
CA GLU A 56 9.85 3.88 3.51
C GLU A 56 10.29 3.44 4.92
N ALA A 57 10.10 4.31 5.92
CA ALA A 57 10.50 4.04 7.30
C ALA A 57 9.62 2.98 7.98
N GLY A 58 8.31 3.02 7.70
CA GLY A 58 7.34 2.05 8.17
C GLY A 58 7.38 0.71 7.44
N CYS A 59 7.91 0.64 6.21
CA CYS A 59 7.99 -0.60 5.43
C CYS A 59 9.21 -1.46 5.81
N THR A 60 9.14 -2.15 6.94
CA THR A 60 10.28 -2.90 7.48
C THR A 60 10.44 -4.32 6.93
N CYS A 61 9.45 -4.84 6.18
CA CYS A 61 9.57 -6.15 5.53
C CYS A 61 10.40 -6.03 4.24
N PRO A 62 11.53 -6.74 4.08
CA PRO A 62 12.39 -6.61 2.91
C PRO A 62 11.68 -6.79 1.57
N GLY A 63 10.88 -7.86 1.43
CA GLY A 63 10.10 -8.09 0.22
C GLY A 63 9.00 -7.04 0.00
N GLY A 64 8.47 -6.48 1.09
CA GLY A 64 7.51 -5.37 1.03
C GLY A 64 8.15 -4.09 0.50
N ALA A 65 9.35 -3.77 0.97
CA ALA A 65 10.09 -2.59 0.52
C ALA A 65 10.42 -2.67 -0.98
N VAL A 66 10.84 -3.84 -1.46
CA VAL A 66 11.06 -4.07 -2.91
C VAL A 66 9.75 -3.94 -3.69
N GLY A 67 8.68 -4.59 -3.24
CA GLY A 67 7.38 -4.56 -3.91
C GLY A 67 6.70 -3.18 -3.90
N ALA A 68 7.00 -2.35 -2.91
CA ALA A 68 6.49 -0.97 -2.79
C ALA A 68 7.46 0.07 -3.38
N CYS A 69 8.49 -0.35 -4.11
CA CYS A 69 9.44 0.53 -4.79
C CYS A 69 10.27 1.44 -3.86
N PHE A 70 10.52 1.03 -2.61
CA PHE A 70 11.44 1.75 -1.70
C PHE A 70 12.91 1.38 -1.92
N GLY A 71 13.22 0.47 -2.85
CA GLY A 71 14.58 0.02 -3.16
C GLY A 71 14.85 -1.39 -2.65
N ASP A 72 16.14 -1.75 -2.53
CA ASP A 72 16.52 -3.08 -2.04
C ASP A 72 16.28 -3.19 -0.53
N GLY A 73 15.17 -3.84 -0.15
CA GLY A 73 14.83 -4.06 1.24
C GLY A 73 15.73 -5.06 1.96
N PHE A 74 16.47 -5.91 1.23
CA PHE A 74 17.31 -6.95 1.82
C PHE A 74 18.66 -6.42 2.33
N THR A 75 19.08 -5.23 1.89
CA THR A 75 20.29 -4.55 2.39
C THR A 75 20.06 -3.80 3.71
N ARG A 76 18.83 -3.77 4.22
CA ARG A 76 18.42 -3.07 5.46
C ARG A 76 18.45 -3.95 6.71
N LEU A 77 18.81 -5.23 6.54
CA LEU A 77 18.79 -6.28 7.56
C LEU A 77 19.98 -6.18 8.53
#